data_AF-A0A9W9Z196-F1
#
_entry.id   AF-A0A9W9Z196-F1
#
_cell.length_a   1.000
_cell.length_b   1.000
_cell.length_c   1.000
_cell.angle_alpha   90.00
_cell.angle_beta   90.00
_cell.angle_gamma   90.00
#
_symmetry.space_group_name_H-M   'P 1'
#
loop_
_entity.id
_entity.type
_entity.pdbx_description
1 polymer ?
#
loop_
_entity_poly.entity_id
_entity_poly.type
_entity_poly.pdbx_seq_one_letter_code
_entity_poly.pdbx_strand_id
1 'polypeptide(L)'
;MILRRKEHFKASLGLGYVLCRLAVLAFAASFRISGMATPRISWDVFVPELLQTGTLLTRWEEESNSSQGLLFSVDKYGFFLAWREEDKEGNCLDLCHVTEVRPGGVPKDAKLRESLQSEGEEPLEERSFIIVYGPNLVDVSYLHLCAASSKIAEEWIEGLSPLLHNLRIYNASILTQLLKLYVKLTTHLYLQMSQCWKVRAEGPRGLEAMKLPCGKADELDSASFSFEQFYQLYLKVCARLEIEQLCLKWGGGKAPYLNANQLVNFLNQEQRDPRLNEILYPYYNKEKALSLIWKYEKSLDNLQRDRITVNGLTRYLLSDDNLLMMPNRVEIYQDMTQPLSRYFINSSHNTYLVGRQFGGKSSVEMYRQCLLAGCRCIELDCWDGPGDEPIITHGKAMCTNIMFKTVPRCRRITREGTQTRFKPPSSFIVLPTIPYGWDCTGNPVTITTSSPFFIMNKVMHKLKQ
;
A
#
# COMPACT_ATOMS: atom_id res chain seq x y z
N MET A 1 6.71 40.06 48.25
CA MET A 1 7.89 39.74 47.41
C MET A 1 8.43 38.31 47.57
N ILE A 2 8.36 37.70 48.76
CA ILE A 2 8.90 36.35 49.05
C ILE A 2 8.04 35.21 48.46
N LEU A 3 6.72 35.39 48.32
CA LEU A 3 5.82 34.40 47.72
C LEU A 3 6.02 34.21 46.20
N ARG A 4 6.30 35.28 45.44
CA ARG A 4 6.59 35.18 43.99
C ARG A 4 7.91 34.46 43.66
N ARG A 5 8.89 34.47 44.58
CA ARG A 5 10.16 33.74 44.40
C ARG A 5 10.01 32.23 44.58
N LYS A 6 9.07 31.75 45.40
CA LYS A 6 8.80 30.29 45.55
C LYS A 6 8.15 29.67 44.32
N GLU A 7 7.31 30.41 43.60
CA GLU A 7 6.67 29.91 42.37
C GLU A 7 7.67 29.84 41.20
N HIS A 8 8.53 30.84 41.04
CA HIS A 8 9.61 30.79 40.05
C HIS A 8 10.63 29.67 40.31
N PHE A 9 10.92 29.36 41.58
CA PHE A 9 11.82 28.27 41.94
C PHE A 9 11.20 26.89 41.68
N LYS A 10 9.89 26.71 41.94
CA LYS A 10 9.16 25.50 41.56
C LYS A 10 9.07 25.31 40.05
N ALA A 11 8.89 26.39 39.28
CA ALA A 11 8.86 26.34 37.83
C ALA A 11 10.24 25.95 37.24
N SER A 12 11.35 26.46 37.77
CA SER A 12 12.69 26.09 37.27
C SER A 12 13.12 24.67 37.67
N LEU A 13 12.72 24.19 38.86
CA LEU A 13 12.89 22.79 39.27
C LEU A 13 12.06 21.82 38.40
N GLY A 14 10.83 22.21 38.04
CA GLY A 14 9.99 21.43 37.11
C GLY A 14 10.59 21.36 35.70
N LEU A 15 11.10 22.48 35.18
CA LEU A 15 11.78 22.52 33.88
C LEU A 15 13.09 21.72 33.88
N GLY A 16 13.88 21.84 34.94
CA GLY A 16 15.15 21.11 35.11
C GLY A 16 14.96 19.62 35.25
N TYR A 17 13.90 19.18 35.95
CA TYR A 17 13.54 17.76 36.05
C TYR A 17 13.08 17.19 34.70
N VAL A 18 12.31 17.96 33.92
CA VAL A 18 11.89 17.59 32.56
C VAL A 18 13.09 17.51 31.62
N LEU A 19 14.00 18.48 31.65
CA LEU A 19 15.22 18.48 30.84
C LEU A 19 16.17 17.34 31.20
N CYS A 20 16.32 17.03 32.50
CA CYS A 20 17.17 15.94 32.96
C CYS A 20 16.58 14.56 32.60
N ARG A 21 15.25 14.37 32.73
CA ARG A 21 14.59 13.15 32.24
C ARG A 21 14.60 13.04 30.71
N LEU A 22 14.44 14.15 29.98
CA LEU A 22 14.58 14.20 28.52
C LEU A 22 15.99 13.79 28.10
N ALA A 23 17.01 14.30 28.79
CA ALA A 23 18.39 13.91 28.54
C ALA A 23 18.62 12.42 28.85
N VAL A 24 18.14 11.91 29.99
CA VAL A 24 18.31 10.49 30.36
C VAL A 24 17.54 9.55 29.44
N LEU A 25 16.33 9.91 29.00
CA LEU A 25 15.53 9.10 28.08
C LEU A 25 16.01 9.22 26.63
N ALA A 26 16.47 10.39 26.18
CA ALA A 26 17.12 10.53 24.88
C ALA A 26 18.47 9.77 24.86
N PHE A 27 19.22 9.80 25.96
CA PHE A 27 20.45 9.03 26.12
C PHE A 27 20.14 7.52 26.19
N ALA A 28 19.08 7.09 26.89
CA ALA A 28 18.63 5.69 26.91
C ALA A 28 18.06 5.22 25.55
N ALA A 29 17.43 6.12 24.78
CA ALA A 29 17.00 5.87 23.42
C ALA A 29 18.19 5.76 22.45
N SER A 30 19.27 6.50 22.69
CA SER A 30 20.53 6.41 21.93
C SER A 30 21.42 5.24 22.34
N PHE A 31 21.35 4.73 23.58
CA PHE A 31 22.23 3.66 24.09
C PHE A 31 21.63 2.24 24.07
N ARG A 32 20.38 2.05 23.62
CA ARG A 32 19.80 0.72 23.35
C ARG A 32 19.36 0.59 21.89
N ILE A 33 20.36 0.57 20.99
CA ILE A 33 20.20 0.04 19.62
C ILE A 33 21.30 -1.01 19.41
N SER A 34 21.23 -2.09 20.18
CA SER A 34 22.00 -3.33 19.94
C SER A 34 21.41 -4.40 20.86
N GLY A 35 20.40 -5.13 20.38
CA GLY A 35 19.97 -6.38 21.03
C GLY A 35 18.48 -6.69 21.08
N MET A 36 17.57 -5.75 20.81
CA MET A 36 16.14 -6.06 20.64
C MET A 36 15.61 -5.28 19.45
N ALA A 37 15.39 -5.98 18.33
CA ALA A 37 14.75 -5.40 17.16
C ALA A 37 13.40 -4.80 17.57
N THR A 38 13.27 -3.48 17.53
CA THR A 38 11.96 -2.85 17.61
C THR A 38 11.15 -3.33 16.41
N PRO A 39 9.98 -3.98 16.59
CA PRO A 39 9.17 -4.42 15.48
C PRO A 39 8.40 -3.21 14.93
N ARG A 40 9.12 -2.24 14.36
CA ARG A 40 8.49 -1.11 13.66
C ARG A 40 8.17 -1.61 12.26
N ILE A 41 6.88 -1.65 11.91
CA ILE A 41 6.51 -1.62 10.51
C ILE A 41 6.86 -0.23 10.00
N SER A 42 8.04 -0.09 9.40
CA SER A 42 8.29 1.06 8.54
C SER A 42 7.56 0.77 7.23
N TRP A 43 6.33 1.26 7.13
CA TRP A 43 5.61 1.39 5.87
C TRP A 43 6.23 2.47 4.98
N ASP A 44 7.11 3.30 5.56
CA ASP A 44 7.84 4.34 4.86
C ASP A 44 8.72 3.72 3.77
N VAL A 45 8.51 4.18 2.54
CA VAL A 45 9.30 3.77 1.38
C VAL A 45 9.88 5.05 0.80
N PHE A 46 11.18 5.01 0.51
CA PHE A 46 11.85 6.13 -0.12
C PHE A 46 11.20 6.46 -1.46
N VAL A 47 10.64 7.67 -1.57
CA VAL A 47 10.14 8.23 -2.82
C VAL A 47 11.26 9.13 -3.39
N PRO A 48 11.75 8.89 -4.62
CA PRO A 48 12.77 9.74 -5.22
C PRO A 48 12.33 11.21 -5.33
N GLU A 49 13.29 12.13 -5.21
CA GLU A 49 13.02 13.58 -5.24
C GLU A 49 12.36 14.02 -6.56
N LEU A 50 12.78 13.45 -7.70
CA LEU A 50 12.19 13.70 -9.02
C LEU A 50 10.66 13.48 -9.04
N LEU A 51 10.20 12.41 -8.40
CA LEU A 51 8.78 12.08 -8.33
C LEU A 51 8.05 13.06 -7.38
N GLN A 52 8.72 13.60 -6.36
CA GLN A 52 8.10 14.52 -5.41
C GLN A 52 8.01 15.97 -5.93
N THR A 53 9.06 16.48 -6.56
CA THR A 53 9.11 17.86 -7.08
C THR A 53 8.16 18.08 -8.26
N GLY A 54 7.78 16.98 -8.91
CA GLY A 54 6.91 16.97 -10.07
C GLY A 54 7.71 16.87 -11.37
N THR A 55 7.19 16.10 -12.32
CA THR A 55 7.75 15.94 -13.66
C THR A 55 6.66 16.19 -14.69
N LEU A 56 6.96 16.98 -15.72
CA LEU A 56 6.07 17.14 -16.87
C LEU A 56 6.09 15.87 -17.71
N LEU A 57 4.95 15.19 -17.82
CA LEU A 57 4.77 14.01 -18.65
C LEU A 57 3.59 14.21 -19.61
N THR A 58 3.70 13.67 -20.81
CA THR A 58 2.60 13.66 -21.78
C THR A 58 1.73 12.44 -21.53
N ARG A 59 0.50 12.66 -21.04
CA ARG A 59 -0.55 11.64 -21.01
C ARG A 59 -1.21 11.56 -22.37
N TRP A 60 -1.49 10.36 -22.86
CA TRP A 60 -2.26 10.17 -24.08
C TRP A 60 -3.35 9.11 -23.93
N GLU A 61 -4.35 9.18 -24.81
CA GLU A 61 -5.52 8.30 -24.79
C GLU A 61 -5.81 7.73 -26.17
N GLU A 62 -5.93 6.40 -26.25
CA GLU A 62 -6.18 5.69 -27.52
C GLU A 62 -7.60 5.93 -28.06
N GLU A 63 -8.60 6.10 -27.20
CA GLU A 63 -10.00 6.25 -27.63
C GLU A 63 -10.29 7.64 -28.20
N SER A 64 -9.68 8.66 -27.61
CA SER A 64 -9.90 10.06 -27.99
C SER A 64 -8.83 10.59 -28.96
N ASN A 65 -7.77 9.81 -29.22
CA ASN A 65 -6.59 10.22 -29.99
C ASN A 65 -6.04 11.58 -29.53
N SER A 66 -6.05 11.81 -28.21
CA SER A 66 -5.61 13.06 -27.60
C SER A 66 -4.35 12.86 -26.76
N SER A 67 -3.55 13.91 -26.66
CA SER A 67 -2.39 13.98 -25.77
C SER A 67 -2.41 15.29 -24.99
N GLN A 68 -1.88 15.24 -23.77
CA GLN A 68 -1.83 16.38 -22.87
C GLN A 68 -0.60 16.31 -21.95
N GLY A 69 0.20 17.39 -21.93
CA GLY A 69 1.27 17.57 -20.95
C GLY A 69 0.70 17.94 -19.58
N LEU A 70 1.01 17.14 -18.56
CA LEU A 70 0.54 17.33 -17.19
C LEU A 70 1.72 17.20 -16.22
N LEU A 71 1.69 17.96 -15.13
CA LEU A 71 2.68 17.83 -14.07
C LEU A 71 2.28 16.66 -13.16
N PHE A 72 3.05 15.58 -13.18
CA PHE A 72 2.86 14.41 -12.33
C PHE A 72 3.76 14.48 -11.11
N SER A 73 3.22 14.16 -9.93
CA SER A 73 4.01 14.01 -8.71
C SER A 73 3.49 12.90 -7.80
N VAL A 74 4.36 12.41 -6.93
CA VAL A 74 4.05 11.45 -5.88
C VAL A 74 4.30 12.12 -4.54
N ASP A 75 3.37 11.96 -3.59
CA ASP A 75 3.58 12.53 -2.26
C ASP A 75 4.75 11.85 -1.54
N LYS A 76 5.35 12.55 -0.58
CA LYS A 76 6.55 12.08 0.14
C LYS A 76 6.38 10.74 0.87
N TYR A 77 5.15 10.29 1.12
CA TYR A 77 4.86 9.02 1.78
C TYR A 77 4.54 7.89 0.78
N GLY A 78 4.46 8.20 -0.52
CA GLY A 78 4.16 7.23 -1.57
C GLY A 78 2.74 6.69 -1.52
N PHE A 79 1.76 7.51 -1.11
CA PHE A 79 0.36 7.12 -1.03
C PHE A 79 -0.40 7.36 -2.34
N PHE A 80 -0.09 8.47 -3.02
CA PHE A 80 -0.84 8.97 -4.15
C PHE A 80 0.07 9.43 -5.28
N LEU A 81 -0.33 9.11 -6.50
CA LEU A 81 0.13 9.74 -7.73
C LEU A 81 -0.87 10.84 -8.11
N ALA A 82 -0.43 12.08 -8.14
CA ALA A 82 -1.24 13.22 -8.53
C ALA A 82 -0.79 13.77 -9.88
N TRP A 83 -1.73 14.32 -10.66
CA TRP A 83 -1.39 15.05 -11.88
C TRP A 83 -2.34 16.20 -12.16
N ARG A 84 -1.81 17.31 -12.67
CA ARG A 84 -2.59 18.53 -12.94
C ARG A 84 -2.05 19.33 -14.11
N GLU A 85 -2.91 20.15 -14.68
CA GLU A 85 -2.48 21.36 -15.40
C GLU A 85 -2.05 22.40 -14.36
N GLU A 86 -1.07 23.27 -14.69
CA GLU A 86 -0.40 24.16 -13.72
C GLU A 86 -1.37 24.92 -12.79
N ASP A 87 -2.51 25.39 -13.32
CA ASP A 87 -3.47 26.24 -12.60
C ASP A 87 -4.85 25.58 -12.33
N LYS A 88 -4.98 24.25 -12.46
CA LYS A 88 -6.27 23.55 -12.27
C LYS A 88 -6.26 22.53 -11.15
N GLU A 89 -7.46 22.17 -10.68
CA GLU A 89 -7.65 21.02 -9.81
C GLU A 89 -7.10 19.75 -10.49
N GLY A 90 -6.11 19.15 -9.84
CA GLY A 90 -5.50 17.91 -10.29
C GLY A 90 -6.37 16.68 -10.06
N ASN A 91 -6.00 15.59 -10.72
CA ASN A 91 -6.48 14.26 -10.39
C ASN A 91 -5.50 13.59 -9.42
N CYS A 92 -5.98 12.56 -8.73
CA CYS A 92 -5.21 11.82 -7.75
C CYS A 92 -5.58 10.33 -7.81
N LEU A 93 -4.57 9.49 -7.96
CA LEU A 93 -4.66 8.03 -7.98
C LEU A 93 -4.01 7.46 -6.73
N ASP A 94 -4.76 6.65 -5.99
CA ASP A 94 -4.23 5.90 -4.85
C ASP A 94 -3.31 4.78 -5.37
N LEU A 95 -2.04 4.83 -4.98
CA LEU A 95 -1.03 3.86 -5.41
C LEU A 95 -1.35 2.43 -4.92
N CYS A 96 -2.22 2.26 -3.92
CA CYS A 96 -2.71 0.95 -3.50
C CYS A 96 -3.61 0.26 -4.55
N HIS A 97 -4.12 1.00 -5.54
CA HIS A 97 -4.88 0.47 -6.67
C HIS A 97 -4.01 0.24 -7.91
N VAL A 98 -2.75 0.66 -7.88
CA VAL A 98 -1.82 0.42 -8.99
C VAL A 98 -1.26 -1.00 -8.84
N THR A 99 -1.42 -1.78 -9.89
CA THR A 99 -1.01 -3.19 -9.95
C THR A 99 0.38 -3.36 -10.56
N GLU A 100 0.74 -2.50 -11.51
CA GLU A 100 1.98 -2.60 -12.28
C GLU A 100 2.35 -1.26 -12.94
N VAL A 101 3.65 -1.03 -13.14
CA VAL A 101 4.17 -0.04 -14.10
C VAL A 101 4.96 -0.79 -15.19
N ARG A 102 4.67 -0.53 -16.46
CA ARG A 102 5.24 -1.23 -17.61
C ARG A 102 6.05 -0.25 -18.48
N PRO A 103 7.27 -0.59 -18.92
CA PRO A 103 7.94 0.17 -19.97
C PRO A 103 7.21 0.01 -21.31
N GLY A 104 7.34 1.02 -22.16
CA GLY A 104 6.79 1.09 -23.50
C GLY A 104 5.30 1.43 -23.56
N GLY A 105 4.67 0.99 -24.65
CA GLY A 105 3.30 1.35 -24.99
C GLY A 105 3.26 2.57 -25.89
N VAL A 106 2.97 2.34 -27.18
CA VAL A 106 2.81 3.40 -28.17
C VAL A 106 1.40 3.37 -28.74
N PRO A 107 0.84 4.54 -29.12
CA PRO A 107 -0.48 4.61 -29.75
C PRO A 107 -0.54 3.75 -30.99
N LYS A 108 -1.66 3.07 -31.28
CA LYS A 108 -1.82 2.36 -32.56
C LYS A 108 -2.03 3.33 -33.71
N ASP A 109 -2.68 4.46 -33.44
CA ASP A 109 -2.85 5.54 -34.41
C ASP A 109 -1.49 6.13 -34.82
N ALA A 110 -1.25 6.18 -36.13
CA ALA A 110 0.03 6.61 -36.68
C ALA A 110 0.27 8.11 -36.49
N LYS A 111 -0.77 8.95 -36.59
CA LYS A 111 -0.61 10.41 -36.46
C LYS A 111 -0.27 10.81 -35.04
N LEU A 112 -0.97 10.22 -34.06
CA LEU A 112 -0.66 10.45 -32.64
C LEU A 112 0.74 9.96 -32.31
N ARG A 113 1.16 8.80 -32.84
CA ARG A 113 2.51 8.27 -32.65
C ARG A 113 3.58 9.21 -33.22
N GLU A 114 3.39 9.71 -34.44
CA GLU A 114 4.31 10.67 -35.06
C GLU A 114 4.38 11.99 -34.26
N SER A 115 3.24 12.48 -33.77
CA SER A 115 3.20 13.67 -32.90
C SER A 115 4.02 13.47 -31.63
N LEU A 116 3.79 12.40 -30.89
CA LEU A 116 4.53 12.11 -29.64
C LEU A 116 6.01 11.81 -29.89
N GLN A 117 6.34 11.20 -31.04
CA GLN A 117 7.73 10.99 -31.43
C GLN A 117 8.44 12.32 -31.69
N SER A 118 7.76 13.33 -32.25
CA SER A 118 8.35 14.66 -32.49
C SER A 118 8.61 15.48 -31.23
N GLU A 119 7.99 15.12 -30.09
CA GLU A 119 8.19 15.79 -28.80
C GLU A 119 9.53 15.45 -28.12
N GLY A 120 10.30 14.47 -28.61
CA GLY A 120 11.59 14.11 -28.02
C GLY A 120 12.54 13.41 -29.00
N GLU A 121 13.84 13.41 -28.68
CA GLU A 121 14.91 12.95 -29.58
C GLU A 121 15.04 11.42 -29.64
N GLU A 122 14.73 10.73 -28.54
CA GLU A 122 14.85 9.27 -28.42
C GLU A 122 13.57 8.54 -28.92
N PRO A 123 13.68 7.23 -29.26
CA PRO A 123 12.52 6.43 -29.67
C PRO A 123 11.38 6.53 -28.67
N LEU A 124 10.15 6.71 -29.16
CA LEU A 124 8.96 6.85 -28.34
C LEU A 124 8.77 5.65 -27.40
N GLU A 125 9.09 4.45 -27.87
CA GLU A 125 9.01 3.21 -27.08
C GLU A 125 9.88 3.25 -25.81
N GLU A 126 11.05 3.89 -25.87
CA GLU A 126 12.00 3.98 -24.73
C GLU A 126 11.59 5.07 -23.74
N ARG A 127 10.86 6.09 -24.22
CA ARG A 127 10.35 7.19 -23.39
C ARG A 127 8.95 6.95 -22.84
N SER A 128 8.28 5.89 -23.28
CA SER A 128 6.89 5.58 -22.91
C SER A 128 6.82 4.59 -21.76
N PHE A 129 5.78 4.71 -20.96
CA PHE A 129 5.43 3.73 -19.93
C PHE A 129 3.93 3.76 -19.62
N ILE A 130 3.43 2.67 -19.04
CA ILE A 130 2.01 2.49 -18.73
C ILE A 130 1.87 2.18 -17.24
N ILE A 131 1.01 2.91 -16.56
CA ILE A 131 0.57 2.59 -15.20
C ILE A 131 -0.76 1.84 -15.28
N VAL A 132 -0.80 0.62 -14.74
CA VAL A 132 -1.98 -0.23 -14.74
C VAL A 132 -2.61 -0.24 -13.36
N TYR A 133 -3.87 0.18 -13.26
CA TYR A 133 -4.56 0.35 -11.99
C TYR A 133 -6.01 -0.12 -12.05
N GLY A 134 -6.59 -0.49 -10.91
CA GLY A 134 -7.98 -0.93 -10.87
C GLY A 134 -8.45 -1.32 -9.46
N PRO A 135 -9.77 -1.33 -9.21
CA PRO A 135 -10.33 -1.79 -7.95
C PRO A 135 -10.20 -3.32 -7.76
N ASN A 136 -10.06 -4.09 -8.84
CA ASN A 136 -9.96 -5.55 -8.80
C ASN A 136 -9.17 -6.08 -10.01
N LEU A 137 -9.02 -7.41 -10.10
CA LEU A 137 -8.20 -8.08 -11.13
C LEU A 137 -8.80 -8.01 -12.54
N VAL A 138 -10.07 -7.66 -12.67
CA VAL A 138 -10.83 -7.67 -13.93
C VAL A 138 -11.01 -6.25 -14.47
N ASP A 139 -11.44 -5.34 -13.61
CA ASP A 139 -11.70 -3.94 -13.93
C ASP A 139 -10.38 -3.17 -13.87
N VAL A 140 -9.56 -3.31 -14.90
CA VAL A 140 -8.26 -2.62 -15.03
C VAL A 140 -8.36 -1.45 -15.99
N SER A 141 -7.69 -0.36 -15.64
CA SER A 141 -7.52 0.86 -16.42
C SER A 141 -6.03 1.11 -16.68
N TYR A 142 -5.75 1.84 -17.74
CA TYR A 142 -4.40 2.10 -18.22
C TYR A 142 -4.20 3.61 -18.29
N LEU A 143 -3.12 4.08 -17.66
CA LEU A 143 -2.65 5.44 -17.79
C LEU A 143 -1.38 5.40 -18.64
N HIS A 144 -1.50 5.85 -19.90
CA HIS A 144 -0.42 5.87 -20.85
C HIS A 144 0.35 7.20 -20.76
N LEU A 145 1.66 7.10 -20.57
CA LEU A 145 2.54 8.23 -20.30
C LEU A 145 3.76 8.19 -21.22
N CYS A 146 4.22 9.36 -21.62
CA CYS A 146 5.45 9.58 -22.34
C CYS A 146 6.28 10.65 -21.61
N ALA A 147 7.54 10.36 -21.35
CA ALA A 147 8.50 11.28 -20.77
C ALA A 147 9.28 12.05 -21.85
N ALA A 148 9.96 13.12 -21.43
CA ALA A 148 10.85 13.88 -22.30
C ALA A 148 12.10 13.07 -22.73
N SER A 149 12.55 12.12 -21.89
CA SER A 149 13.69 11.24 -22.17
C SER A 149 13.51 9.84 -21.59
N SER A 150 14.26 8.89 -22.12
CA SER A 150 14.32 7.48 -21.69
C SER A 150 14.72 7.40 -20.22
N LYS A 151 15.72 8.19 -19.83
CA LYS A 151 16.18 8.30 -18.44
C LYS A 151 15.07 8.72 -17.47
N ILE A 152 14.23 9.70 -17.84
CA ILE A 152 13.11 10.11 -16.99
C ILE A 152 12.09 8.96 -16.90
N ALA A 153 11.77 8.29 -18.01
CA ALA A 153 10.87 7.14 -17.99
C ALA A 153 11.41 6.02 -17.07
N GLU A 154 12.70 5.69 -17.15
CA GLU A 154 13.37 4.73 -16.28
C GLU A 154 13.28 5.13 -14.80
N GLU A 155 13.62 6.38 -14.45
CA GLU A 155 13.54 6.87 -13.07
C GLU A 155 12.09 6.82 -12.52
N TRP A 156 11.09 7.07 -13.35
CA TRP A 156 9.68 6.93 -12.98
C TRP A 156 9.26 5.48 -12.77
N ILE A 157 9.65 4.57 -13.67
CA ILE A 157 9.35 3.14 -13.55
C ILE A 157 10.04 2.57 -12.30
N GLU A 158 11.33 2.85 -12.10
CA GLU A 158 12.11 2.38 -10.95
C GLU A 158 11.64 3.03 -9.64
N GLY A 159 11.27 4.30 -9.67
CA GLY A 159 10.77 5.03 -8.51
C GLY A 159 9.40 4.55 -8.03
N LEU A 160 8.49 4.23 -8.94
CA LEU A 160 7.15 3.73 -8.60
C LEU A 160 7.14 2.25 -8.18
N SER A 161 8.04 1.44 -8.75
CA SER A 161 8.03 -0.03 -8.57
C SER A 161 8.04 -0.49 -7.10
N PRO A 162 8.88 0.07 -6.19
CA PRO A 162 8.86 -0.30 -4.77
C PRO A 162 7.56 0.08 -4.04
N LEU A 163 6.81 1.06 -4.54
CA LEU A 163 5.60 1.57 -3.89
C LEU A 163 4.41 0.61 -4.08
N LEU A 164 4.33 -0.07 -5.23
CA LEU A 164 3.18 -0.89 -5.63
C LEU A 164 2.99 -2.17 -4.82
N HIS A 165 4.03 -2.63 -4.14
CA HIS A 165 4.03 -3.91 -3.42
C HIS A 165 4.33 -3.75 -1.93
N ASN A 166 4.09 -2.55 -1.40
CA ASN A 166 4.26 -2.27 0.00
C ASN A 166 3.14 -2.92 0.84
N LEU A 167 3.26 -4.22 1.13
CA LEU A 167 2.30 -4.97 1.98
C LEU A 167 2.05 -4.31 3.34
N ARG A 168 3.01 -3.52 3.81
CA ARG A 168 2.94 -2.83 5.08
C ARG A 168 1.90 -1.71 5.06
N ILE A 169 1.67 -1.04 3.92
CA ILE A 169 0.64 0.01 3.82
C ILE A 169 -0.79 -0.55 3.94
N TYR A 170 -1.01 -1.75 3.39
CA TYR A 170 -2.30 -2.45 3.49
C TYR A 170 -2.62 -2.87 4.92
N ASN A 171 -1.59 -3.01 5.76
CA ASN A 171 -1.72 -3.39 7.17
C ASN A 171 -1.29 -2.25 8.11
N ALA A 172 -1.22 -1.01 7.60
CA ALA A 172 -0.78 0.13 8.39
C ALA A 172 -1.82 0.52 9.44
N SER A 173 -1.38 1.19 10.50
CA SER A 173 -2.28 1.59 11.58
C SER A 173 -3.33 2.60 11.11
N ILE A 174 -4.40 2.74 11.91
CA ILE A 174 -5.46 3.72 11.65
C ILE A 174 -4.88 5.15 11.61
N LEU A 175 -3.88 5.46 12.43
CA LEU A 175 -3.20 6.76 12.42
C LEU A 175 -2.51 7.02 11.08
N THR A 176 -1.92 6.00 10.46
CA THR A 176 -1.35 6.08 9.11
C THR A 176 -2.44 6.22 8.05
N GLN A 177 -3.59 5.55 8.20
CA GLN A 177 -4.74 5.75 7.32
C GLN A 177 -5.32 7.18 7.44
N LEU A 178 -5.32 7.76 8.64
CA LEU A 178 -5.68 9.17 8.86
C LEU A 178 -4.66 10.10 8.20
N LEU A 179 -3.37 9.78 8.26
CA LEU A 179 -2.34 10.53 7.53
C LEU A 179 -2.57 10.45 6.02
N LYS A 180 -2.91 9.27 5.50
CA LYS A 180 -3.26 9.07 4.09
C LYS A 180 -4.47 9.91 3.69
N LEU A 181 -5.52 9.92 4.51
CA LEU A 181 -6.69 10.78 4.28
C LEU A 181 -6.32 12.27 4.29
N TYR A 182 -5.47 12.70 5.22
CA TYR A 182 -4.96 14.06 5.29
C TYR A 182 -4.19 14.42 4.01
N VAL A 183 -3.26 13.58 3.56
CA VAL A 183 -2.48 13.79 2.33
C VAL A 183 -3.40 13.93 1.13
N LYS A 184 -4.43 13.09 1.03
CA LYS A 184 -5.44 13.16 -0.05
C LYS A 184 -6.18 14.50 -0.06
N LEU A 185 -6.52 15.03 1.11
CA LEU A 185 -7.18 16.32 1.23
C LEU A 185 -6.23 17.46 0.86
N THR A 186 -4.94 17.35 1.20
CA THR A 186 -3.93 18.38 0.95
C THR A 186 -3.17 18.21 -0.37
N THR A 187 -3.57 17.27 -1.23
CA THR A 187 -2.92 17.06 -2.54
C THR A 187 -3.10 18.26 -3.48
N HIS A 188 -4.14 19.06 -3.24
CA HIS A 188 -4.42 20.30 -3.97
C HIS A 188 -3.77 21.51 -3.27
N LEU A 189 -3.46 22.57 -4.04
CA LEU A 189 -2.90 23.80 -3.46
C LEU A 189 -3.82 24.41 -2.40
N TYR A 190 -5.14 24.33 -2.63
CA TYR A 190 -6.15 24.81 -1.72
C TYR A 190 -7.10 23.69 -1.33
N LEU A 191 -7.35 23.55 -0.03
CA LEU A 191 -8.40 22.69 0.49
C LEU A 191 -9.72 23.45 0.41
N GLN A 192 -10.55 23.09 -0.57
CA GLN A 192 -11.93 23.55 -0.59
C GLN A 192 -12.67 22.94 0.58
N MET A 193 -13.22 23.78 1.45
CA MET A 193 -13.90 23.28 2.64
C MET A 193 -15.06 22.36 2.29
N SER A 194 -15.74 22.57 1.16
CA SER A 194 -16.78 21.69 0.60
C SER A 194 -16.40 20.19 0.60
N GLN A 195 -15.11 19.86 0.44
CA GLN A 195 -14.61 18.49 0.50
C GLN A 195 -14.69 17.92 1.93
N CYS A 196 -14.35 18.72 2.95
CA CYS A 196 -14.52 18.35 4.37
C CYS A 196 -15.99 18.09 4.73
N TRP A 197 -16.94 18.82 4.12
CA TRP A 197 -18.38 18.59 4.30
C TRP A 197 -18.83 17.23 3.74
N LYS A 198 -18.17 16.73 2.68
CA LYS A 198 -18.48 15.43 2.06
C LYS A 198 -17.95 14.24 2.87
N VAL A 199 -16.86 14.42 3.61
CA VAL A 199 -16.26 13.34 4.41
C VAL A 199 -17.13 12.98 5.61
N ARG A 200 -17.70 13.97 6.32
CA ARG A 200 -18.62 13.71 7.44
C ARG A 200 -19.53 14.91 7.72
N ALA A 201 -20.81 14.65 7.99
CA ALA A 201 -21.81 15.68 8.27
C ALA A 201 -21.48 16.57 9.49
N GLU A 202 -20.68 16.07 10.43
CA GLU A 202 -20.24 16.78 11.64
C GLU A 202 -18.96 17.61 11.45
N GLY A 203 -18.31 17.50 10.29
CA GLY A 203 -17.09 18.24 9.94
C GLY A 203 -17.17 19.76 10.21
N PRO A 204 -18.26 20.46 9.83
CA PRO A 204 -18.40 21.90 10.03
C PRO A 204 -18.31 22.35 11.50
N ARG A 205 -18.93 21.58 12.40
CA ARG A 205 -18.89 21.87 13.85
C ARG A 205 -17.48 21.68 14.41
N GLY A 206 -16.76 20.69 13.90
CA GLY A 206 -15.36 20.47 14.25
C GLY A 206 -14.46 21.62 13.80
N LEU A 207 -14.67 22.12 12.58
CA LEU A 207 -13.92 23.25 12.01
C LEU A 207 -14.16 24.54 12.78
N GLU A 208 -15.42 24.84 13.09
CA GLU A 208 -15.82 25.98 13.92
C GLU A 208 -15.17 25.89 15.32
N ALA A 209 -15.20 24.71 15.95
CA ALA A 209 -14.56 24.48 17.24
C ALA A 209 -13.04 24.67 17.23
N MET A 210 -12.40 24.50 16.08
CA MET A 210 -10.96 24.76 15.89
C MET A 210 -10.66 26.16 15.35
N LYS A 211 -11.69 27.00 15.14
CA LYS A 211 -11.56 28.34 14.55
C LYS A 211 -10.93 28.33 13.15
N LEU A 212 -11.21 27.29 12.38
CA LEU A 212 -10.82 27.19 10.98
C LEU A 212 -11.95 27.72 10.07
N PRO A 213 -11.63 28.12 8.82
CA PRO A 213 -12.63 28.45 7.82
C PRO A 213 -13.64 27.29 7.69
N CYS A 214 -14.92 27.62 7.59
CA CYS A 214 -16.00 26.62 7.65
C CYS A 214 -17.08 26.82 6.59
N GLY A 215 -17.14 27.98 5.93
CA GLY A 215 -18.01 28.23 4.80
C GLY A 215 -17.73 27.26 3.66
N LYS A 216 -18.76 26.83 2.93
CA LYS A 216 -18.60 25.87 1.83
C LYS A 216 -17.71 26.38 0.69
N ALA A 217 -17.66 27.70 0.51
CA ALA A 217 -16.84 28.40 -0.46
C ALA A 217 -15.50 28.89 0.13
N ASP A 218 -15.25 28.63 1.42
CA ASP A 218 -13.98 28.99 2.02
C ASP A 218 -12.88 28.06 1.50
N GLU A 219 -11.70 28.63 1.34
CA GLU A 219 -10.48 27.90 0.97
C GLU A 219 -9.49 28.01 2.12
N LEU A 220 -8.80 26.90 2.37
CA LEU A 220 -7.70 26.83 3.32
C LEU A 220 -6.43 26.49 2.56
N ASP A 221 -5.37 27.28 2.78
CA ASP A 221 -4.05 26.96 2.26
C ASP A 221 -3.56 25.62 2.85
N SER A 222 -3.32 24.65 1.97
CA SER A 222 -2.85 23.32 2.34
C SER A 222 -1.52 23.34 3.11
N ALA A 223 -0.65 24.32 2.86
CA ALA A 223 0.63 24.45 3.57
C ALA A 223 0.44 24.88 5.04
N SER A 224 -0.62 25.63 5.34
CA SER A 224 -0.94 26.08 6.69
C SER A 224 -1.67 25.03 7.55
N PHE A 225 -2.24 24.00 6.91
CA PHE A 225 -3.03 22.97 7.57
C PHE A 225 -2.18 21.71 7.82
N SER A 226 -1.64 21.59 9.03
CA SER A 226 -0.80 20.46 9.44
C SER A 226 -1.60 19.19 9.77
N PHE A 227 -0.94 18.03 9.70
CA PHE A 227 -1.52 16.76 10.13
C PHE A 227 -1.99 16.78 11.59
N GLU A 228 -1.30 17.51 12.49
CA GLU A 228 -1.73 17.59 13.89
C GLU A 228 -3.06 18.35 14.01
N GLN A 229 -3.26 19.44 13.26
CA GLN A 229 -4.56 20.13 13.20
C GLN A 229 -5.64 19.22 12.63
N PHE A 230 -5.35 18.46 11.58
CA PHE A 230 -6.27 17.45 11.05
C PHE A 230 -6.61 16.37 12.09
N TYR A 231 -5.63 15.89 12.85
CA TYR A 231 -5.87 14.90 13.90
C TYR A 231 -6.73 15.48 15.04
N GLN A 232 -6.51 16.74 15.43
CA GLN A 232 -7.39 17.41 16.39
C GLN A 232 -8.82 17.56 15.85
N LEU A 233 -8.98 17.85 14.55
CA LEU A 233 -10.29 17.87 13.90
C LEU A 233 -10.96 16.49 13.99
N TYR A 234 -10.22 15.43 13.69
CA TYR A 234 -10.70 14.06 13.81
C TYR A 234 -11.21 13.76 15.22
N LEU A 235 -10.48 14.14 16.28
CA LEU A 235 -10.92 13.94 17.66
C LEU A 235 -12.16 14.77 18.03
N LYS A 236 -12.33 15.96 17.46
CA LYS A 236 -13.51 16.81 17.68
C LYS A 236 -14.75 16.30 16.98
N VAL A 237 -14.59 15.77 15.78
CA VAL A 237 -15.67 15.22 14.96
C VAL A 237 -16.03 13.80 15.43
N CYS A 238 -15.05 13.01 15.87
CA CYS A 238 -15.23 11.62 16.31
C CYS A 238 -15.02 11.50 17.82
N ALA A 239 -16.06 11.76 18.61
CA ALA A 239 -16.00 11.53 20.06
C ALA A 239 -15.74 10.04 20.37
N ARG A 240 -14.75 9.75 21.20
CA ARG A 240 -14.29 8.39 21.54
C ARG A 240 -14.76 7.96 22.94
N LEU A 241 -16.08 7.92 23.14
CA LEU A 241 -16.68 7.58 24.44
C LEU A 241 -16.30 6.17 24.93
N GLU A 242 -16.08 5.24 24.01
CA GLU A 242 -15.62 3.88 24.31
C GLU A 242 -14.20 3.86 24.90
N ILE A 243 -13.33 4.78 24.47
CA ILE A 243 -11.96 4.91 25.04
C ILE A 243 -12.02 5.59 26.41
N GLU A 244 -12.94 6.55 26.58
CA GLU A 244 -13.19 7.15 27.89
C GLU A 244 -13.65 6.09 28.91
N GLN A 245 -14.55 5.18 28.51
CA GLN A 245 -14.97 4.05 29.33
C GLN A 245 -13.81 3.10 29.67
N LEU A 246 -12.90 2.83 28.72
CA LEU A 246 -11.69 2.05 28.99
C LEU A 246 -10.79 2.75 30.02
N CYS A 247 -10.57 4.07 29.89
CA CYS A 247 -9.82 4.85 30.86
C CYS A 247 -10.48 4.80 32.25
N LEU A 248 -11.80 4.87 32.35
CA LEU A 248 -12.51 4.77 33.64
C LEU A 248 -12.37 3.37 34.24
N LYS A 249 -12.59 2.31 33.44
CA LYS A 249 -12.46 0.90 33.86
C LYS A 249 -11.06 0.62 34.42
N TRP A 250 -10.02 0.95 33.65
CA TRP A 250 -8.63 0.66 33.99
C TRP A 250 -7.98 1.71 34.91
N GLY A 251 -8.58 2.91 35.00
CA GLY A 251 -8.14 4.02 35.84
C GLY A 251 -8.73 4.01 37.25
N GLY A 252 -9.56 3.01 37.60
CA GLY A 252 -10.19 2.89 38.90
C GLY A 252 -11.39 3.83 39.12
N GLY A 253 -12.04 4.26 38.04
CA GLY A 253 -13.32 4.99 38.04
C GLY A 253 -13.28 6.45 38.49
N LYS A 254 -12.10 7.00 38.81
CA LYS A 254 -11.97 8.34 39.41
C LYS A 254 -11.66 9.46 38.42
N ALA A 255 -10.95 9.14 37.34
CA ALA A 255 -10.50 10.15 36.38
C ALA A 255 -10.29 9.55 34.99
N PRO A 256 -10.44 10.35 33.91
CA PRO A 256 -10.29 9.90 32.53
C PRO A 256 -8.82 9.84 32.09
N TYR A 257 -7.98 9.17 32.88
CA TYR A 257 -6.56 8.92 32.59
C TYR A 257 -6.08 7.62 33.22
N LEU A 258 -4.97 7.08 32.71
CA LEU A 258 -4.23 5.98 33.30
C LEU A 258 -2.86 6.47 33.77
N ASN A 259 -2.43 6.10 34.97
CA ASN A 259 -1.02 6.22 35.35
C ASN A 259 -0.19 5.05 34.77
N ALA A 260 1.13 5.13 34.86
CA ALA A 260 2.02 4.11 34.31
C ALA A 260 1.70 2.67 34.77
N ASN A 261 1.36 2.44 36.03
CA ASN A 261 1.04 1.10 36.54
C ASN A 261 -0.32 0.61 36.02
N GLN A 262 -1.32 1.50 35.94
CA GLN A 262 -2.62 1.19 35.36
C GLN A 262 -2.51 0.87 33.86
N LEU A 263 -1.64 1.60 33.14
CA LEU A 263 -1.35 1.30 31.75
C LEU A 263 -0.66 -0.06 31.58
N VAL A 264 0.27 -0.44 32.46
CA VAL A 264 0.85 -1.79 32.47
C VAL A 264 -0.23 -2.87 32.61
N ASN A 265 -1.16 -2.68 33.53
CA ASN A 265 -2.25 -3.63 33.74
C ASN A 265 -3.14 -3.73 32.50
N PHE A 266 -3.54 -2.60 31.92
CA PHE A 266 -4.31 -2.56 30.68
C PHE A 266 -3.61 -3.32 29.54
N LEU A 267 -2.32 -3.06 29.31
CA LEU A 267 -1.56 -3.68 28.23
C LEU A 267 -1.43 -5.20 28.41
N ASN A 268 -1.21 -5.66 29.64
CA ASN A 268 -0.99 -7.09 29.91
C ASN A 268 -2.28 -7.90 30.06
N GLN A 269 -3.38 -7.28 30.45
CA GLN A 269 -4.64 -7.98 30.74
C GLN A 269 -5.71 -7.79 29.66
N GLU A 270 -5.79 -6.63 29.02
CA GLU A 270 -6.80 -6.34 27.98
C GLU A 270 -6.22 -6.51 26.56
N GLN A 271 -4.98 -6.07 26.32
CA GLN A 271 -4.40 -6.03 24.96
C GLN A 271 -3.62 -7.29 24.59
N ARG A 272 -3.13 -8.06 25.58
CA ARG A 272 -2.28 -9.23 25.34
C ARG A 272 -3.13 -10.47 25.01
N ASP A 273 -2.76 -11.19 23.95
CA ASP A 273 -3.27 -12.53 23.72
C ASP A 273 -2.68 -13.51 24.77
N PRO A 274 -3.53 -14.16 25.60
CA PRO A 274 -3.09 -15.03 26.69
C PRO A 274 -2.37 -16.30 26.21
N ARG A 275 -2.45 -16.62 24.91
CA ARG A 275 -1.77 -17.78 24.31
C ARG A 275 -0.30 -17.51 23.98
N LEU A 276 0.14 -16.25 24.02
CA LEU A 276 1.51 -15.87 23.67
C LEU A 276 2.50 -16.30 24.74
N ASN A 277 3.54 -17.01 24.32
CA ASN A 277 4.64 -17.42 25.19
C ASN A 277 5.32 -16.22 25.85
N GLU A 278 5.47 -16.26 27.17
CA GLU A 278 5.97 -15.16 27.99
C GLU A 278 7.46 -14.87 27.80
N ILE A 279 8.25 -15.85 27.34
CA ILE A 279 9.68 -15.67 27.08
C ILE A 279 9.89 -14.99 25.73
N LEU A 280 9.19 -15.46 24.69
CA LEU A 280 9.27 -14.88 23.35
C LEU A 280 8.58 -13.52 23.25
N TYR A 281 7.51 -13.34 24.02
CA TYR A 281 6.70 -12.13 24.08
C TYR A 281 6.60 -11.69 25.53
N PRO A 282 7.59 -10.98 26.09
CA PRO A 282 7.59 -10.57 27.48
C PRO A 282 6.41 -9.64 27.80
N TYR A 283 5.98 -9.67 29.06
CA TYR A 283 4.98 -8.72 29.56
C TYR A 283 5.48 -7.28 29.49
N TYR A 284 4.56 -6.36 29.29
CA TYR A 284 4.82 -4.94 29.42
C TYR A 284 5.22 -4.61 30.86
N ASN A 285 6.29 -3.84 31.02
CA ASN A 285 6.75 -3.34 32.30
C ASN A 285 6.55 -1.82 32.40
N LYS A 286 6.87 -1.25 33.57
CA LYS A 286 6.70 0.19 33.82
C LYS A 286 7.52 1.05 32.87
N GLU A 287 8.74 0.65 32.53
CA GLU A 287 9.59 1.36 31.57
C GLU A 287 8.92 1.45 30.19
N LYS A 288 8.35 0.34 29.71
CA LYS A 288 7.64 0.31 28.43
C LYS A 288 6.38 1.17 28.47
N ALA A 289 5.60 1.11 29.55
CA ALA A 289 4.43 1.97 29.73
C ALA A 289 4.80 3.46 29.72
N LEU A 290 5.88 3.85 30.42
CA LEU A 290 6.40 5.23 30.39
C LEU A 290 6.81 5.64 28.97
N SER A 291 7.48 4.77 28.21
CA SER A 291 7.85 5.07 26.83
C SER A 291 6.64 5.35 25.94
N LEU A 292 5.52 4.64 26.15
CA LEU A 292 4.27 4.86 25.42
C LEU A 292 3.60 6.17 25.85
N ILE A 293 3.57 6.46 27.15
CA ILE A 293 3.08 7.74 27.69
C ILE A 293 3.83 8.90 27.04
N TRP A 294 5.16 8.87 27.05
CA TRP A 294 6.00 9.91 26.45
C TRP A 294 5.82 10.04 24.93
N LYS A 295 5.50 8.94 24.25
CA LYS A 295 5.29 8.95 22.79
C LYS A 295 3.94 9.56 22.40
N TYR A 296 2.88 9.28 23.16
CA TYR A 296 1.51 9.55 22.73
C TYR A 296 0.80 10.67 23.49
N GLU A 297 1.18 10.96 24.74
CA GLU A 297 0.62 12.08 25.50
C GLU A 297 1.23 13.41 25.04
N LYS A 298 0.39 14.44 24.89
CA LYS A 298 0.80 15.79 24.44
C LYS A 298 0.73 16.83 25.56
N SER A 299 -0.03 16.55 26.61
CA SER A 299 -0.12 17.42 27.78
C SER A 299 1.13 17.29 28.67
N LEU A 300 1.92 18.36 28.75
CA LEU A 300 3.13 18.43 29.59
C LEU A 300 2.84 18.12 31.07
N ASP A 301 1.70 18.57 31.58
CA ASP A 301 1.26 18.33 32.96
C ASP A 301 1.02 16.84 33.25
N ASN A 302 0.46 16.12 32.26
CA ASN A 302 0.25 14.67 32.38
C ASN A 302 1.54 13.88 32.18
N LEU A 303 2.41 14.31 31.25
CA LEU A 303 3.74 13.74 31.09
C LEU A 303 4.57 13.82 32.38
N GLN A 304 4.56 14.97 33.06
CA GLN A 304 5.27 15.16 34.34
C GLN A 304 4.76 14.24 35.45
N ARG A 305 3.51 13.79 35.37
CA ARG A 305 2.86 12.92 36.35
C ARG A 305 2.81 11.45 35.90
N ASP A 306 3.48 11.10 34.81
CA ASP A 306 3.49 9.75 34.24
C ASP A 306 2.06 9.24 33.96
N ARG A 307 1.21 10.10 33.37
CA ARG A 307 -0.20 9.83 33.04
C ARG A 307 -0.46 9.91 31.54
N ILE A 308 -1.34 9.04 31.04
CA ILE A 308 -1.90 9.09 29.68
C ILE A 308 -3.39 9.38 29.76
N THR A 309 -3.82 10.44 29.08
CA THR A 309 -5.22 10.86 28.97
C THR A 309 -5.98 10.02 27.94
N VAL A 310 -7.30 10.19 27.86
CA VAL A 310 -8.14 9.60 26.77
C VAL A 310 -7.56 9.91 25.39
N ASN A 311 -7.10 11.14 25.14
CA ASN A 311 -6.52 11.52 23.85
C ASN A 311 -5.19 10.83 23.59
N GLY A 312 -4.32 10.73 24.61
CA GLY A 312 -3.07 10.00 24.52
C GLY A 312 -3.30 8.51 24.25
N LEU A 313 -4.24 7.90 24.98
CA LEU A 313 -4.60 6.49 24.82
C LEU A 313 -5.24 6.24 23.45
N THR A 314 -6.10 7.15 22.99
CA THR A 314 -6.64 7.13 21.61
C THR A 314 -5.51 7.11 20.60
N ARG A 315 -4.52 8.00 20.72
CA ARG A 315 -3.39 8.04 19.78
C ARG A 315 -2.59 6.74 19.82
N TYR A 316 -2.37 6.15 21.00
CA TYR A 316 -1.74 4.83 21.14
C TYR A 316 -2.54 3.73 20.42
N LEU A 317 -3.85 3.63 20.69
CA LEU A 317 -4.71 2.59 20.11
C LEU A 317 -4.81 2.66 18.59
N LEU A 318 -4.66 3.86 18.01
CA LEU A 318 -4.64 4.08 16.56
C LEU A 318 -3.24 3.92 15.93
N SER A 319 -2.19 3.76 16.73
CA SER A 319 -0.79 3.77 16.26
C SER A 319 -0.26 2.41 15.80
N ASP A 320 0.92 2.43 15.19
CA ASP A 320 1.67 1.21 14.84
C ASP A 320 2.15 0.38 16.05
N ASP A 321 2.10 0.93 17.28
CA ASP A 321 2.39 0.15 18.49
C ASP A 321 1.19 -0.70 18.96
N ASN A 322 0.02 -0.57 18.31
CA ASN A 322 -1.20 -1.29 18.63
C ASN A 322 -1.86 -1.91 17.38
N LEU A 323 -1.04 -2.48 16.49
CA LEU A 323 -1.52 -3.16 15.29
C LEU A 323 -2.26 -4.45 15.64
N LEU A 324 -3.33 -4.73 14.89
CA LEU A 324 -4.08 -5.97 15.01
C LEU A 324 -3.26 -7.20 14.61
N MET A 325 -2.44 -7.05 13.56
CA MET A 325 -1.60 -8.11 13.02
C MET A 325 -0.15 -7.89 13.45
N MET A 326 0.54 -8.98 13.80
CA MET A 326 1.96 -8.90 14.12
C MET A 326 2.77 -8.53 12.85
N PRO A 327 3.64 -7.51 12.91
CA PRO A 327 4.48 -7.07 11.80
C PRO A 327 5.25 -8.20 11.11
N ASN A 328 5.83 -9.10 11.89
CA ASN A 328 6.62 -10.23 11.42
C ASN A 328 5.81 -11.32 10.70
N ARG A 329 4.47 -11.20 10.67
CA ARG A 329 3.58 -12.11 9.93
C ARG A 329 3.12 -11.55 8.59
N VAL A 330 3.45 -10.28 8.29
CA VAL A 330 3.13 -9.64 7.01
C VAL A 330 4.08 -10.10 5.91
N GLU A 331 5.34 -10.39 6.27
CA GLU A 331 6.36 -10.93 5.38
C GLU A 331 6.38 -12.47 5.43
N ILE A 332 7.16 -13.09 4.55
CA ILE A 332 7.32 -14.56 4.54
C ILE A 332 8.02 -15.00 5.82
N TYR A 333 7.26 -15.66 6.69
CA TYR A 333 7.74 -16.18 7.97
C TYR A 333 7.65 -17.70 8.08
N GLN A 334 6.93 -18.34 7.15
CA GLN A 334 6.78 -19.79 7.13
C GLN A 334 8.10 -20.43 6.71
N ASP A 335 8.37 -21.64 7.19
CA ASP A 335 9.42 -22.48 6.65
C ASP A 335 9.07 -22.79 5.18
N MET A 336 9.90 -22.33 4.23
CA MET A 336 9.72 -22.53 2.80
C MET A 336 10.54 -23.72 2.25
N THR A 337 11.07 -24.59 3.13
CA THR A 337 11.92 -25.74 2.77
C THR A 337 11.19 -27.09 2.79
N GLN A 338 9.93 -27.13 3.24
CA GLN A 338 9.14 -28.35 3.27
C GLN A 338 8.76 -28.82 1.85
N PRO A 339 8.34 -30.08 1.67
CA PRO A 339 7.80 -30.55 0.40
C PRO A 339 6.54 -29.76 -0.01
N LEU A 340 6.33 -29.59 -1.32
CA LEU A 340 5.23 -28.80 -1.88
C LEU A 340 3.84 -29.20 -1.36
N SER A 341 3.63 -30.49 -1.09
CA SER A 341 2.36 -31.04 -0.57
C SER A 341 2.03 -30.60 0.86
N ARG A 342 2.92 -29.87 1.55
CA ARG A 342 2.70 -29.31 2.89
C ARG A 342 2.19 -27.86 2.86
N TYR A 343 2.03 -27.26 1.69
CA TYR A 343 1.58 -25.88 1.53
C TYR A 343 0.21 -25.81 0.88
N PHE A 344 -0.59 -24.84 1.33
CA PHE A 344 -1.72 -24.36 0.54
C PHE A 344 -1.19 -23.44 -0.57
N ILE A 345 -1.62 -23.70 -1.81
CA ILE A 345 -1.15 -22.97 -2.99
C ILE A 345 -2.30 -22.14 -3.55
N ASN A 346 -2.09 -20.83 -3.64
CA ASN A 346 -3.03 -19.93 -4.31
C ASN A 346 -3.14 -20.30 -5.79
N SER A 347 -4.32 -20.75 -6.22
CA SER A 347 -4.56 -21.41 -7.50
C SER A 347 -5.75 -20.80 -8.22
N SER A 348 -5.62 -20.59 -9.52
CA SER A 348 -6.63 -20.04 -10.42
C SER A 348 -7.09 -21.12 -11.40
N HIS A 349 -8.41 -21.23 -11.56
CA HIS A 349 -9.09 -22.11 -12.50
C HIS A 349 -9.60 -21.30 -13.69
N ASN A 350 -9.45 -21.82 -14.91
CA ASN A 350 -9.76 -21.14 -16.18
C ASN A 350 -9.23 -19.70 -16.21
N THR A 351 -7.95 -19.51 -15.91
CA THR A 351 -7.31 -18.21 -15.65
C THR A 351 -7.51 -17.19 -16.78
N TYR A 352 -7.65 -17.66 -18.02
CA TYR A 352 -7.87 -16.80 -19.18
C TYR A 352 -9.25 -16.12 -19.22
N LEU A 353 -10.26 -16.63 -18.51
CA LEU A 353 -11.64 -16.13 -18.63
C LEU A 353 -11.87 -14.86 -17.79
N VAL A 354 -12.53 -13.90 -18.44
CA VAL A 354 -13.11 -12.70 -17.84
C VAL A 354 -14.63 -12.87 -17.82
N GLY A 355 -15.20 -13.12 -16.64
CA GLY A 355 -16.64 -13.21 -16.43
C GLY A 355 -17.18 -14.63 -16.55
N ARG A 356 -18.10 -14.87 -17.50
CA ARG A 356 -18.93 -16.08 -17.56
C ARG A 356 -18.17 -17.28 -18.14
N GLN A 357 -18.52 -18.49 -17.69
CA GLN A 357 -18.01 -19.74 -18.26
C GLN A 357 -18.55 -20.00 -19.68
N PHE A 358 -19.69 -19.43 -20.04
CA PHE A 358 -20.28 -19.52 -21.39
C PHE A 358 -20.42 -18.13 -21.99
N GLY A 359 -19.97 -17.95 -23.23
CA GLY A 359 -19.98 -16.66 -23.92
C GLY A 359 -19.05 -15.61 -23.31
N GLY A 360 -18.09 -16.03 -22.48
CA GLY A 360 -17.15 -15.15 -21.79
C GLY A 360 -16.01 -14.64 -22.67
N LYS A 361 -15.39 -13.54 -22.26
CA LYS A 361 -14.21 -13.00 -22.92
C LYS A 361 -12.95 -13.65 -22.36
N SER A 362 -12.08 -14.19 -23.22
CA SER A 362 -10.74 -14.63 -22.85
C SER A 362 -9.75 -13.47 -22.96
N SER A 363 -8.84 -13.34 -21.99
CA SER A 363 -7.87 -12.24 -21.91
C SER A 363 -6.50 -12.71 -21.43
N VAL A 364 -5.47 -12.19 -22.10
CA VAL A 364 -4.06 -12.38 -21.71
C VAL A 364 -3.74 -11.62 -20.41
N GLU A 365 -4.40 -10.48 -20.19
CA GLU A 365 -4.19 -9.63 -19.02
C GLU A 365 -4.53 -10.36 -17.72
N MET A 366 -5.50 -11.28 -17.73
CA MET A 366 -5.88 -12.02 -16.53
C MET A 366 -4.76 -12.87 -15.95
N TYR A 367 -3.92 -13.46 -16.81
CA TYR A 367 -2.74 -14.17 -16.34
C TYR A 367 -1.79 -13.24 -15.57
N ARG A 368 -1.60 -12.02 -16.07
CA ARG A 368 -0.74 -11.02 -15.41
C ARG A 368 -1.31 -10.62 -14.06
N GLN A 369 -2.58 -10.25 -14.03
CA GLN A 369 -3.28 -9.81 -12.82
C GLN A 369 -3.30 -10.92 -11.76
N CYS A 370 -3.60 -12.17 -12.14
CA CYS A 370 -3.54 -13.30 -11.21
C CYS A 370 -2.13 -13.52 -10.64
N LEU A 371 -1.09 -13.45 -11.49
CA LEU A 371 0.29 -13.64 -11.04
C LEU A 371 0.75 -12.51 -10.11
N LEU A 372 0.44 -11.25 -10.43
CA LEU A 372 0.74 -10.07 -9.60
C LEU A 372 0.04 -10.13 -8.25
N ALA A 373 -1.18 -10.67 -8.21
CA ALA A 373 -1.94 -10.92 -6.98
C ALA A 373 -1.38 -12.07 -6.12
N GLY A 374 -0.31 -12.73 -6.56
CA GLY A 374 0.34 -13.81 -5.82
C GLY A 374 -0.19 -15.21 -6.12
N CYS A 375 -1.01 -15.38 -7.17
CA CYS A 375 -1.38 -16.72 -7.64
C CYS A 375 -0.13 -17.47 -8.11
N ARG A 376 -0.01 -18.75 -7.73
CA ARG A 376 1.14 -19.61 -8.05
C ARG A 376 0.77 -20.84 -8.87
N CYS A 377 -0.52 -21.05 -9.16
CA CYS A 377 -1.00 -22.10 -10.04
C CYS A 377 -2.03 -21.52 -11.02
N ILE A 378 -1.75 -21.60 -12.32
CA ILE A 378 -2.62 -21.08 -13.38
C ILE A 378 -3.00 -22.19 -14.36
N GLU A 379 -4.17 -22.06 -14.98
CA GLU A 379 -4.73 -23.03 -15.91
C GLU A 379 -4.76 -22.49 -17.34
N LEU A 380 -4.37 -23.34 -18.30
CA LEU A 380 -4.40 -23.04 -19.74
C LEU A 380 -5.16 -24.14 -20.48
N ASP A 381 -6.33 -23.81 -21.01
CA ASP A 381 -7.11 -24.73 -21.85
C ASP A 381 -6.67 -24.57 -23.30
N CYS A 382 -5.81 -25.47 -23.77
CA CYS A 382 -5.19 -25.37 -25.09
C CYS A 382 -6.04 -26.09 -26.14
N TRP A 383 -6.33 -25.41 -27.25
CA TRP A 383 -7.09 -25.95 -28.38
C TRP A 383 -6.38 -25.66 -29.70
N ASP A 384 -6.67 -26.47 -30.71
CA ASP A 384 -6.19 -26.22 -32.07
C ASP A 384 -6.85 -24.96 -32.63
N GLY A 385 -6.03 -24.03 -33.09
CA GLY A 385 -6.48 -22.78 -33.72
C GLY A 385 -6.27 -22.79 -35.24
N PRO A 386 -6.71 -21.70 -35.91
CA PRO A 386 -6.53 -21.57 -37.35
C PRO A 386 -5.05 -21.53 -37.75
N GLY A 387 -4.67 -22.26 -38.79
CA GLY A 387 -3.32 -22.24 -39.35
C GLY A 387 -2.27 -22.94 -38.47
N ASP A 388 -2.65 -24.03 -37.80
CA ASP A 388 -1.81 -24.83 -36.90
C ASP A 388 -1.22 -24.07 -35.71
N GLU A 389 -1.78 -22.90 -35.39
CA GLU A 389 -1.37 -22.10 -34.23
C GLU A 389 -2.28 -22.41 -33.02
N PRO A 390 -1.72 -22.85 -31.88
CA PRO A 390 -2.52 -23.17 -30.70
C PRO A 390 -3.19 -21.91 -30.12
N ILE A 391 -4.44 -22.08 -29.67
CA ILE A 391 -5.24 -21.06 -28.99
C ILE A 391 -5.58 -21.49 -27.57
N ILE A 392 -6.01 -20.53 -26.75
CA ILE A 392 -6.57 -20.78 -25.43
C ILE A 392 -8.02 -20.29 -25.42
N THR A 393 -8.93 -21.18 -25.02
CA THR A 393 -10.37 -20.90 -24.93
C THR A 393 -11.09 -21.96 -24.11
N HIS A 394 -12.32 -21.65 -23.68
CA HIS A 394 -13.20 -22.64 -23.08
C HIS A 394 -13.97 -23.37 -24.19
N GLY A 395 -13.58 -24.61 -24.44
CA GLY A 395 -14.08 -25.38 -25.59
C GLY A 395 -15.59 -25.55 -25.58
N LYS A 396 -16.20 -25.45 -26.76
CA LYS A 396 -17.65 -25.60 -26.99
C LYS A 396 -18.54 -24.64 -26.15
N ALA A 397 -17.96 -23.60 -25.55
CA ALA A 397 -18.68 -22.68 -24.65
C ALA A 397 -18.91 -21.28 -25.24
N MET A 398 -18.65 -21.06 -26.53
CA MET A 398 -18.78 -19.77 -27.22
C MET A 398 -17.93 -18.63 -26.62
N CYS A 399 -16.85 -18.94 -25.91
CA CYS A 399 -15.91 -17.94 -25.39
C CYS A 399 -14.98 -17.40 -26.49
N THR A 400 -14.46 -16.20 -26.32
CA THR A 400 -13.47 -15.65 -27.27
C THR A 400 -12.14 -16.39 -27.17
N ASN A 401 -11.33 -16.34 -28.22
CA ASN A 401 -10.04 -17.04 -28.27
C ASN A 401 -8.89 -16.06 -28.03
N ILE A 402 -7.84 -16.52 -27.35
CA ILE A 402 -6.54 -15.83 -27.31
C ILE A 402 -5.47 -16.74 -27.90
N MET A 403 -4.48 -16.17 -28.57
CA MET A 403 -3.38 -16.95 -29.14
C MET A 403 -2.48 -17.49 -28.02
N PHE A 404 -2.10 -18.77 -28.07
CA PHE A 404 -1.21 -19.33 -27.05
C PHE A 404 0.11 -18.57 -26.95
N LYS A 405 0.69 -18.14 -28.10
CA LYS A 405 1.99 -17.44 -28.16
C LYS A 405 2.07 -16.11 -27.39
N THR A 406 0.93 -15.50 -27.05
CA THR A 406 0.92 -14.24 -26.29
C THR A 406 1.07 -14.48 -24.79
N VAL A 407 0.74 -15.67 -24.28
CA VAL A 407 0.80 -16.01 -22.85
C VAL A 407 2.24 -16.22 -22.34
N PRO A 408 3.13 -16.95 -23.04
CA PRO A 408 4.54 -17.04 -22.66
C PRO A 408 5.27 -15.68 -22.60
N ARG A 409 4.82 -14.67 -23.36
CA ARG A 409 5.38 -13.31 -23.28
C ARG A 409 5.05 -12.64 -21.94
N CYS A 410 3.94 -13.00 -21.30
CA CYS A 410 3.64 -12.58 -19.93
C CYS A 410 4.58 -13.20 -18.88
N ARG A 411 5.17 -14.37 -19.16
CA ARG A 411 6.10 -15.07 -18.25
C ARG A 411 7.45 -14.36 -18.10
N ARG A 412 7.96 -13.71 -19.15
CA ARG A 412 9.21 -12.94 -19.07
C ARG A 412 9.13 -11.84 -18.01
N ILE A 413 7.94 -11.27 -17.84
CA ILE A 413 7.71 -10.12 -16.97
C ILE A 413 7.71 -10.52 -15.47
N THR A 414 7.47 -11.79 -15.13
CA THR A 414 7.66 -12.30 -13.76
C THR A 414 9.07 -12.86 -13.49
N ARG A 415 9.90 -13.02 -14.54
CA ARG A 415 11.27 -13.54 -14.44
C ARG A 415 12.34 -12.45 -14.38
N GLU A 416 12.13 -11.36 -15.11
CA GLU A 416 13.02 -10.19 -15.10
C GLU A 416 12.58 -9.15 -14.05
N GLY A 417 11.30 -9.11 -13.70
CA GLY A 417 10.76 -8.29 -12.63
C GLY A 417 10.65 -9.07 -11.32
N THR A 418 11.46 -8.71 -10.34
CA THR A 418 11.31 -9.03 -8.91
C THR A 418 10.01 -8.50 -8.26
N GLN A 419 8.94 -8.32 -9.04
CA GLN A 419 7.76 -7.49 -8.75
C GLN A 419 6.51 -8.37 -8.55
N THR A 420 6.50 -9.19 -7.52
CA THR A 420 5.26 -9.79 -7.02
C THR A 420 5.02 -9.30 -5.60
N ARG A 421 3.74 -9.09 -5.27
CA ARG A 421 3.27 -8.63 -3.94
C ARG A 421 3.80 -9.47 -2.77
N PHE A 422 4.22 -10.71 -3.05
CA PHE A 422 4.97 -11.59 -2.17
C PHE A 422 6.21 -12.07 -2.92
N LYS A 423 7.39 -12.01 -2.31
CA LYS A 423 8.63 -12.51 -2.93
C LYS A 423 9.08 -13.87 -2.34
N PRO A 424 8.45 -15.03 -2.67
CA PRO A 424 9.04 -16.36 -2.44
C PRO A 424 9.11 -17.18 -3.76
N PRO A 425 9.60 -18.44 -3.73
CA PRO A 425 10.61 -18.93 -4.68
C PRO A 425 10.19 -18.83 -6.16
N SER A 426 11.20 -18.80 -7.05
CA SER A 426 11.18 -18.49 -8.49
C SER A 426 10.29 -19.36 -9.41
N SER A 427 9.37 -20.15 -8.84
CA SER A 427 8.62 -21.21 -9.50
C SER A 427 7.11 -21.06 -9.31
N PHE A 428 6.36 -21.31 -10.38
CA PHE A 428 4.89 -21.40 -10.40
C PHE A 428 4.47 -22.64 -11.18
N ILE A 429 3.28 -23.15 -10.89
CA ILE A 429 2.70 -24.35 -11.51
C ILE A 429 1.81 -23.92 -12.67
N VAL A 430 1.94 -24.60 -13.79
CA VAL A 430 1.08 -24.43 -14.95
C VAL A 430 0.34 -25.73 -15.17
N LEU A 431 -0.99 -25.69 -15.14
CA LEU A 431 -1.85 -26.84 -15.42
C LEU A 431 -2.40 -26.69 -16.84
N PRO A 432 -1.85 -27.40 -17.83
CA PRO A 432 -2.44 -27.44 -19.15
C PRO A 432 -3.60 -28.44 -19.17
N THR A 433 -4.77 -27.98 -19.62
CA THR A 433 -5.88 -28.85 -20.00
C THR A 433 -5.84 -29.00 -21.52
N ILE A 434 -5.63 -30.23 -21.97
CA ILE A 434 -5.50 -30.57 -23.39
C ILE A 434 -6.64 -31.54 -23.73
N PRO A 435 -7.54 -31.22 -24.68
CA PRO A 435 -8.56 -32.15 -25.12
C PRO A 435 -7.91 -33.40 -25.74
N TYR A 436 -8.50 -34.56 -25.50
CA TYR A 436 -8.02 -35.85 -26.00
C TYR A 436 -7.86 -35.84 -27.53
N GLY A 437 -6.61 -35.94 -28.01
CA GLY A 437 -6.28 -36.05 -29.43
C GLY A 437 -5.11 -35.16 -29.84
N TRP A 438 -3.88 -35.52 -29.45
CA TRP A 438 -2.68 -35.00 -30.13
C TRP A 438 -2.32 -35.98 -31.24
N ASP A 439 -2.68 -35.63 -32.47
CA ASP A 439 -1.94 -36.09 -33.64
C ASP A 439 -1.79 -34.91 -34.61
N CYS A 440 -0.65 -34.24 -34.52
CA CYS A 440 0.04 -33.58 -35.62
C CYS A 440 1.47 -33.30 -35.16
N THR A 441 2.39 -34.15 -35.62
CA THR A 441 3.87 -34.02 -35.68
C THR A 441 4.76 -34.62 -34.57
N GLY A 442 4.26 -35.06 -33.42
CA GLY A 442 5.10 -35.81 -32.46
C GLY A 442 6.37 -35.09 -31.96
N ASN A 443 6.53 -33.80 -32.26
CA ASN A 443 7.65 -33.01 -31.81
C ASN A 443 7.29 -32.39 -30.46
N PRO A 444 8.13 -32.54 -29.42
CA PRO A 444 8.00 -31.73 -28.23
C PRO A 444 8.10 -30.27 -28.67
N VAL A 445 7.11 -29.45 -28.35
CA VAL A 445 7.37 -28.01 -28.23
C VAL A 445 8.38 -27.90 -27.10
N THR A 446 9.65 -27.82 -27.48
CA THR A 446 10.75 -27.71 -26.55
C THR A 446 10.67 -26.29 -26.01
N ILE A 447 9.90 -26.09 -24.95
CA ILE A 447 10.01 -24.90 -24.12
C ILE A 447 11.32 -25.09 -23.35
N THR A 448 12.46 -24.77 -24.00
CA THR A 448 13.77 -24.75 -23.37
C THR A 448 13.76 -23.64 -22.32
N THR A 449 13.44 -24.00 -21.07
CA THR A 449 13.69 -23.13 -19.92
C THR A 449 14.33 -23.96 -18.81
N SER A 450 15.55 -23.59 -18.45
CA SER A 450 16.43 -24.18 -17.44
C SER A 450 15.92 -24.02 -15.99
N SER A 451 14.66 -24.33 -15.70
CA SER A 451 14.11 -24.29 -14.33
C SER A 451 13.22 -25.51 -14.03
N PRO A 452 13.31 -26.11 -12.83
CA PRO A 452 12.98 -27.53 -12.64
C PRO A 452 11.50 -27.85 -12.42
N PHE A 453 10.58 -26.88 -12.51
CA PHE A 453 9.17 -27.09 -12.15
C PHE A 453 8.22 -26.63 -13.26
N PHE A 454 8.29 -27.31 -14.41
CA PHE A 454 7.17 -27.45 -15.31
C PHE A 454 6.53 -28.82 -15.00
N ILE A 455 5.55 -28.87 -14.10
CA ILE A 455 4.71 -30.07 -13.98
C ILE A 455 3.66 -29.97 -15.08
N MET A 456 4.06 -30.28 -16.31
CA MET A 456 3.11 -30.68 -17.33
C MET A 456 2.48 -31.96 -16.78
N ASN A 457 1.18 -31.93 -16.48
CA ASN A 457 0.51 -33.02 -15.79
C ASN A 457 0.48 -34.26 -16.70
N LYS A 458 1.56 -35.05 -16.68
CA LYS A 458 1.71 -36.35 -17.37
C LYS A 458 0.91 -37.45 -16.64
N VAL A 459 -0.15 -37.07 -15.92
CA VAL A 459 -0.92 -37.95 -15.03
C VAL A 459 -2.03 -38.70 -15.76
N MET A 460 -2.42 -38.28 -16.97
CA MET A 460 -3.50 -38.98 -17.69
C MET A 460 -3.07 -40.24 -18.46
N HIS A 461 -1.76 -40.52 -18.59
CA HIS A 461 -1.32 -41.72 -19.32
C HIS A 461 -1.21 -42.98 -18.43
N LYS A 462 -1.19 -42.85 -17.10
CA LYS A 462 -1.03 -43.97 -16.16
C LYS A 462 -2.34 -44.53 -15.57
N LEU A 463 -3.49 -43.95 -15.90
CA LEU A 463 -4.82 -44.52 -15.58
C LEU A 463 -5.41 -45.34 -16.74
N LYS A 464 -4.58 -45.73 -17.71
CA LYS A 464 -4.94 -46.58 -18.87
C LYS A 464 -4.14 -47.89 -18.96
N GLN A 465 -3.45 -48.27 -17.89
CA GLN A 465 -3.06 -49.66 -17.60
C GLN A 465 -3.83 -50.09 -16.37
#